data_AF-A0A6N7FS83-F1
#
_entry.id   AF-A0A6N7FS83-F1
#
_cell.length_a   1.000
_cell.length_b   1.000
_cell.length_c   1.000
_cell.angle_alpha   90.00
_cell.angle_beta   90.00
_cell.angle_gamma   90.00
#
_symmetry.space_group_name_H-M   'P 1'
#
loop_
_entity.id
_entity.type
_entity.pdbx_description
1 polymer ?
#
loop_
_entity_poly.entity_id
_entity_poly.type
_entity_poly.pdbx_seq_one_letter_code
_entity_poly.pdbx_strand_id
1 'polypeptide(L)'
;MVAFVTSIIIGIVALAVPFRWALRRRPVGAPLSWGQAMLGATWAFFLMFWWYGVVPHQWLTWADNELNWRADKTLLGPGEILDTVTPSTSATWSCGTSSSSASTVSPSPATSWSG
;
A
#
# COMPACT_ATOMS: atom_id res chain seq x y z
N MET A 1 14.43 7.33 7.94
CA MET A 1 13.99 8.18 9.05
C MET A 1 13.99 9.66 8.70
N VAL A 2 15.12 10.24 8.28
CA VAL A 2 15.27 11.70 8.14
C VAL A 2 14.25 12.29 7.16
N ALA A 3 14.08 11.69 5.97
CA ALA A 3 13.16 12.18 4.94
C ALA A 3 11.69 12.16 5.38
N PHE A 4 11.29 11.18 6.19
CA PHE A 4 9.95 11.12 6.77
C PHE A 4 9.73 12.25 7.79
N VAL A 5 10.65 12.40 8.74
CA VAL A 5 10.57 13.45 9.77
C VAL A 5 10.58 14.85 9.13
N THR A 6 11.45 15.10 8.16
CA THR A 6 11.49 16.39 7.46
C THR A 6 10.20 16.65 6.69
N SER A 7 9.60 15.64 6.03
CA SER A 7 8.32 15.81 5.33
C SER A 7 7.17 16.20 6.25
N ILE A 8 7.13 15.64 7.47
CA ILE A 8 6.14 16.00 8.50
C ILE A 8 6.38 17.43 8.98
N ILE A 9 7.63 17.79 9.29
CA ILE A 9 7.97 19.13 9.74
C ILE A 9 7.57 20.16 8.68
N ILE A 10 7.91 19.91 7.41
CA ILE A 10 7.53 20.80 6.31
C ILE A 10 6.00 20.90 6.20
N GLY A 11 5.27 19.78 6.31
CA GLY A 11 3.80 19.77 6.29
C GLY A 11 3.18 20.60 7.42
N ILE A 12 3.71 20.50 8.64
CA ILE A 12 3.27 21.28 9.80
C ILE A 12 3.60 22.77 9.61
N VAL A 13 4.81 23.09 9.14
CA VAL A 13 5.23 24.47 8.91
C VAL A 13 4.39 25.12 7.80
N ALA A 14 4.13 24.39 6.71
CA ALA A 14 3.29 24.84 5.60
C ALA A 14 1.82 25.09 6.01
N LEU A 15 1.31 24.40 7.03
CA LEU A 15 0.01 24.71 7.64
C LEU A 15 0.10 25.91 8.59
N ALA A 16 1.02 25.86 9.55
CA ALA A 16 1.05 26.76 10.68
C ALA A 16 1.40 28.20 10.30
N VAL A 17 2.38 28.41 9.40
CA VAL A 17 2.87 29.74 9.02
C VAL A 17 1.78 30.59 8.35
N PRO A 18 1.15 30.15 7.23
CA PRO A 18 0.12 30.94 6.57
C PRO A 18 -1.13 31.10 7.41
N PHE A 19 -1.51 30.08 8.20
CA PHE A 19 -2.65 30.18 9.12
C PHE A 19 -2.40 31.26 10.18
N ARG A 20 -1.24 31.22 10.85
CA ARG A 20 -0.83 32.21 11.85
C ARG A 20 -0.74 33.62 11.25
N TRP A 21 -0.23 33.74 10.03
CA TRP A 21 -0.12 35.01 9.32
C TRP A 21 -1.50 35.57 8.96
N ALA A 22 -2.40 34.74 8.43
CA ALA A 22 -3.76 35.13 8.10
C ALA A 22 -4.56 35.58 9.33
N LEU A 23 -4.45 34.86 10.47
CA LEU A 23 -5.13 35.23 11.71
C LEU A 23 -4.66 36.56 12.29
N ARG A 24 -3.37 36.89 12.15
CA ARG A 24 -2.82 38.16 12.69
C ARG A 24 -3.09 39.37 11.80
N ARG A 25 -3.36 39.17 10.51
CA ARG A 25 -3.43 40.26 9.51
C ARG A 25 -4.85 40.59 9.05
N ARG A 26 -5.86 39.75 9.35
CA ARG A 26 -7.23 39.96 8.83
C ARG A 26 -8.16 40.57 9.89
N PRO A 27 -8.49 41.88 9.81
CA PRO A 27 -9.69 42.40 10.46
C PRO A 27 -10.93 41.69 9.90
N VAL A 28 -11.85 41.30 10.78
CA VAL A 28 -13.09 40.60 10.42
C VAL A 28 -13.89 41.45 9.42
N GLY A 29 -14.10 40.92 8.20
CA GLY A 29 -14.89 41.58 7.15
C GLY A 29 -14.11 42.18 5.98
N ALA A 30 -12.77 42.08 5.94
CA ALA A 30 -12.00 42.59 4.80
C ALA A 30 -12.29 41.79 3.50
N PRO A 31 -12.61 42.46 2.37
CA PRO A 31 -12.90 41.78 1.11
C PRO A 31 -11.67 41.05 0.57
N LEU A 32 -11.85 39.79 0.17
CA LEU A 32 -10.80 38.96 -0.41
C LEU A 32 -10.64 39.29 -1.89
N SER A 33 -9.45 39.70 -2.32
CA SER A 33 -9.20 39.91 -3.75
C SER A 33 -9.24 38.58 -4.49
N TRP A 34 -9.64 38.61 -5.77
CA TRP A 34 -9.68 37.40 -6.62
C TRP A 34 -8.33 36.67 -6.64
N GLY A 35 -7.23 37.41 -6.74
CA GLY A 35 -5.88 36.84 -6.71
C GLY A 35 -5.53 36.19 -5.38
N GLN A 36 -5.90 36.79 -4.25
CA GLN A 36 -5.72 36.16 -2.93
C GLN A 36 -6.57 34.90 -2.78
N ALA A 37 -7.77 34.87 -3.35
CA ALA A 37 -8.63 33.70 -3.34
C ALA A 37 -8.01 32.53 -4.13
N MET A 38 -7.49 32.80 -5.33
CA MET A 38 -6.83 31.79 -6.15
C MET A 38 -5.56 31.24 -5.49
N LEU A 39 -4.71 32.11 -4.92
CA LEU A 39 -3.53 31.68 -4.16
C LEU A 39 -3.91 30.81 -2.95
N GLY A 40 -4.96 31.18 -2.23
CA GLY A 40 -5.48 30.38 -1.11
C GLY A 40 -5.97 29.00 -1.57
N ALA A 41 -6.66 28.92 -2.70
CA ALA A 41 -7.15 27.67 -3.27
C ALA A 41 -6.00 26.76 -3.72
N THR A 42 -5.02 27.28 -4.47
CA THR A 42 -3.84 26.52 -4.89
C THR A 42 -3.03 26.04 -3.69
N TRP A 43 -2.89 26.88 -2.66
CA TRP A 43 -2.20 26.49 -1.42
C TRP A 43 -2.91 25.35 -0.68
N ALA A 44 -4.24 25.43 -0.54
CA ALA A 44 -5.03 24.37 0.09
C ALA A 44 -4.93 23.06 -0.69
N PHE A 45 -4.99 23.11 -2.02
CA PHE A 45 -4.83 21.94 -2.87
C PHE A 45 -3.41 21.34 -2.74
N PHE A 46 -2.39 22.18 -2.72
CA PHE A 46 -1.01 21.75 -2.51
C PHE A 46 -0.82 21.09 -1.14
N LEU A 47 -1.45 21.62 -0.08
CA LEU A 47 -1.40 21.02 1.25
C LEU A 47 -2.04 19.63 1.29
N MET A 48 -3.17 19.43 0.60
CA MET A 48 -3.74 18.09 0.45
C MET A 48 -2.78 17.15 -0.28
N PHE A 49 -2.20 17.60 -1.39
CA PHE A 49 -1.21 16.81 -2.13
C PHE A 49 0.02 16.50 -1.28
N TRP A 50 0.49 17.43 -0.44
CA TRP A 50 1.64 17.19 0.42
C TRP A 50 1.34 16.10 1.47
N TRP A 51 0.23 16.25 2.18
CA TRP A 51 -0.17 15.33 3.25
C TRP A 51 -0.53 13.94 2.75
N TYR A 52 -1.12 13.81 1.55
CA TYR A 52 -1.52 12.52 1.00
C TYR A 52 -0.57 11.95 -0.08
N GLY A 53 0.26 12.78 -0.69
CA GLY A 53 1.21 12.34 -1.72
C GLY A 53 2.61 12.11 -1.14
N VAL A 54 3.17 13.13 -0.49
CA VAL A 54 4.57 13.10 -0.05
C VAL A 54 4.73 12.31 1.24
N VAL A 55 3.90 12.59 2.26
CA VAL A 55 4.03 11.95 3.58
C VAL A 55 3.86 10.43 3.50
N PRO A 56 2.84 9.86 2.81
CA PRO A 56 2.67 8.41 2.75
C PRO A 56 3.78 7.73 1.94
N HIS A 57 4.29 8.39 0.90
CA HIS A 57 5.44 7.89 0.16
C HIS A 57 6.69 7.78 1.04
N GLN A 58 6.99 8.83 1.82
CA GLN A 58 8.13 8.82 2.76
C GLN A 58 7.94 7.86 3.94
N TRP A 59 6.69 7.57 4.31
CA TRP A 59 6.39 6.57 5.32
C TRP A 59 6.68 5.16 4.81
N LEU A 60 6.23 4.81 3.60
CA LEU A 60 6.49 3.48 3.01
C LEU A 60 7.99 3.21 2.88
N THR A 61 8.74 4.18 2.35
CA THR A 61 10.21 4.03 2.20
C THR A 61 10.91 3.88 3.54
N TRP A 62 10.41 4.49 4.61
CA TRP A 62 10.96 4.30 5.94
C TRP A 62 10.58 2.94 6.54
N ALA A 63 9.31 2.54 6.42
CA ALA A 63 8.79 1.28 6.93
C ALA A 63 9.49 0.06 6.30
N ASP A 64 9.77 0.12 4.99
CA ASP A 64 10.45 -0.96 4.27
C ASP A 64 11.95 -1.05 4.62
N ASN A 65 12.64 0.09 4.75
CA ASN A 65 14.10 0.11 4.88
C ASN A 65 14.61 -0.04 6.33
N GLU A 66 13.98 0.62 7.30
CA GLU A 66 14.48 0.63 8.68
C GLU A 66 13.73 -0.32 9.60
N LEU A 67 12.41 -0.49 9.38
CA LEU A 67 11.57 -1.36 10.20
C LEU A 67 11.39 -2.75 9.57
N ASN A 68 11.77 -2.93 8.30
CA ASN A 68 11.61 -4.17 7.51
C ASN A 68 10.18 -4.72 7.61
N TRP A 69 9.18 -3.84 7.62
CA TRP A 69 7.76 -4.18 7.69
C TRP A 69 7.28 -4.66 6.34
N ARG A 70 7.63 -5.91 6.05
CA ARG A 70 7.40 -6.56 4.77
C ARG A 70 6.12 -7.39 4.86
N ALA A 71 5.25 -7.35 3.83
CA ALA A 71 3.96 -8.04 3.85
C ALA A 71 4.07 -9.58 3.95
N ASP A 72 5.22 -10.14 3.55
CA ASP A 72 5.63 -11.54 3.72
C ASP A 72 6.08 -11.87 5.16
N LYS A 73 6.22 -10.87 6.03
CA LYS A 73 6.62 -11.00 7.43
C LYS A 73 5.49 -10.45 8.30
N THR A 74 4.41 -11.23 8.42
CA THR A 74 3.40 -10.99 9.45
C THR A 74 4.07 -11.02 10.82
N LEU A 75 4.13 -9.83 11.43
CA LEU A 75 4.32 -9.55 12.86
C LEU A 75 4.70 -10.80 13.71
N LEU A 76 6.00 -11.12 13.77
CA LEU A 76 6.51 -12.03 14.78
C LEU A 76 6.33 -11.36 16.14
N GLY A 77 5.22 -11.67 16.81
CA GLY A 77 5.02 -11.34 18.21
C GLY A 77 6.13 -11.99 19.05
N PRO A 78 6.47 -11.44 20.23
CA PRO A 78 7.39 -12.10 21.13
C PRO A 78 6.78 -13.46 21.52
N GLY A 79 7.39 -14.54 21.04
CA GLY A 79 7.04 -15.92 21.39
C GLY A 79 6.16 -16.70 20.40
N GLU A 80 6.37 -16.58 19.08
CA GLU A 80 5.92 -17.55 18.05
C GLU A 80 4.46 -18.06 18.17
N ILE A 81 3.53 -17.28 18.72
CA ILE A 81 2.12 -17.68 18.89
C ILE A 81 1.35 -17.64 17.56
N LEU A 82 1.90 -16.97 16.55
CA LEU A 82 1.38 -16.99 15.19
C LEU A 82 2.40 -17.71 14.31
N ASP A 83 2.53 -19.02 14.49
CA ASP A 83 2.94 -19.93 13.42
C ASP A 83 1.93 -19.80 12.27
N THR A 84 2.05 -18.74 11.46
CA THR A 84 1.55 -18.81 10.09
C THR A 84 2.40 -19.85 9.40
N VAL A 85 1.83 -21.05 9.24
CA VAL A 85 2.23 -22.05 8.24
C VAL A 85 2.86 -21.32 7.07
N THR A 86 4.18 -21.32 7.01
CA THR A 86 4.91 -21.05 5.79
C THR A 86 4.66 -22.27 4.91
N PRO A 87 3.95 -22.19 3.76
CA PRO A 87 4.15 -23.20 2.74
C PRO A 87 5.49 -22.88 2.06
N SER A 88 6.60 -23.02 2.79
CA SER A 88 7.92 -23.19 2.19
C SER A 88 8.10 -24.66 1.83
N THR A 89 7.22 -25.18 0.99
CA THR A 89 7.42 -26.44 0.28
C THR A 89 6.40 -26.43 -0.84
N SER A 90 6.87 -26.12 -2.05
CA SER A 90 6.33 -26.61 -3.32
C SER A 90 4.88 -27.12 -3.26
N ALA A 91 3.91 -26.20 -3.18
CA ALA A 91 2.54 -26.52 -3.56
C ALA A 91 2.51 -26.61 -5.08
N THR A 92 3.13 -27.67 -5.60
CA THR A 92 2.83 -28.25 -6.91
C THR A 92 1.32 -28.44 -6.92
N TRP A 93 0.64 -27.69 -7.79
CA TRP A 93 -0.78 -27.84 -8.03
C TRP A 93 -1.05 -29.24 -8.58
N SER A 94 -1.33 -30.19 -7.70
CA SER A 94 -1.94 -31.47 -8.04
C SER A 94 -3.36 -31.47 -7.49
N CYS A 95 -4.28 -30.79 -8.19
CA CYS A 95 -5.68 -31.14 -8.03
C CYS A 95 -5.90 -32.47 -8.74
N GLY A 96 -6.10 -33.52 -7.94
CA GLY A 96 -6.47 -34.83 -8.43
C GLY A 96 -7.75 -34.74 -9.25
N THR A 97 -7.68 -35.21 -10.49
CA THR A 97 -8.83 -35.64 -11.27
C THR A 97 -9.54 -36.75 -10.51
N SER A 98 -10.67 -36.43 -9.93
CA SER A 98 -11.66 -37.41 -9.51
C SER A 98 -12.26 -38.07 -10.75
N SER A 99 -11.82 -39.28 -11.10
CA SER A 99 -12.56 -40.18 -11.99
C SER A 99 -12.98 -41.44 -11.23
N SER A 100 -14.29 -41.54 -11.08
CA SER A 100 -15.02 -42.61 -10.42
C SER A 100 -14.67 -43.98 -10.97
N SER A 101 -14.62 -44.93 -10.05
CA SER A 101 -14.64 -46.38 -10.24
C SER A 101 -15.64 -46.84 -11.32
N ALA A 102 -15.12 -47.44 -12.39
CA ALA A 102 -15.84 -48.41 -13.21
C ALA A 102 -14.84 -49.49 -13.66
N SER A 103 -14.80 -50.55 -12.88
CA SER A 103 -14.41 -51.90 -13.28
C SER A 103 -14.96 -52.23 -14.67
N THR A 104 -14.13 -52.77 -15.58
CA THR A 104 -14.43 -53.91 -16.49
C THR A 104 -13.21 -54.18 -17.39
N VAL A 105 -12.53 -55.29 -17.08
CA VAL A 105 -12.07 -56.35 -18.00
C VAL A 105 -11.34 -55.95 -19.30
N SER A 106 -10.07 -56.34 -19.36
CA SER A 106 -9.22 -56.48 -20.55
C SER A 106 -9.90 -57.29 -21.67
N PRO A 107 -9.57 -57.01 -22.94
CA PRO A 107 -8.95 -58.08 -23.72
C PRO A 107 -7.72 -57.64 -24.54
N SER A 108 -6.88 -58.65 -24.75
CA SER A 108 -5.61 -58.69 -25.48
C SER A 108 -5.75 -58.42 -27.00
N PRO A 109 -4.61 -58.32 -27.74
CA PRO A 109 -4.44 -57.49 -28.93
C PRO A 109 -4.78 -58.20 -30.24
N ALA A 110 -5.12 -57.43 -31.27
CA ALA A 110 -4.97 -57.85 -32.67
C ALA A 110 -5.00 -56.62 -33.59
N THR A 111 -3.98 -56.51 -34.47
CA THR A 111 -4.06 -56.24 -35.93
C THR A 111 -5.08 -55.20 -36.44
N SER A 112 -4.83 -54.30 -37.39
CA SER A 112 -3.77 -54.09 -38.38
C SER A 112 -4.29 -53.00 -39.36
N TRP A 113 -3.37 -52.42 -40.14
CA TRP A 113 -3.54 -51.72 -41.41
C TRP A 113 -4.01 -50.25 -41.51
N SER A 114 -3.10 -49.52 -42.16
CA SER A 114 -3.22 -48.31 -42.97
C SER A 114 -4.29 -48.37 -44.06
N GLY A 115 -4.86 -47.19 -44.34
CA GLY A 115 -5.52 -46.80 -45.59
C GLY A 115 -5.52 -45.29 -45.70
#